data_AF-A0A2V9WGN1-F1
#
_entry.id   AF-A0A2V9WGN1-F1
#
_cell.length_a   1.000
_cell.length_b   1.000
_cell.length_c   1.000
_cell.angle_alpha   90.00
_cell.angle_beta   90.00
_cell.angle_gamma   90.00
#
_symmetry.space_group_name_H-M   'P 1'
#
loop_
_entity.id
_entity.type
_entity.pdbx_description
1 polymer ?
#
loop_
_entity_poly.entity_id
_entity_poly.type
_entity_poly.pdbx_seq_one_letter_code
_entity_poly.pdbx_strand_id
1 'polypeptide(L)'
;MGVTIELQNLGDAQLCREIIANVEHALSDKRGEWRVFIAGSRASENWEMRVEGPNSFERTYTLGGAAGEHKPEAIRRLVLQLIPAGSS
;
A
#
# COMPACT_ATOMS: atom_id res chain seq x y z
N MET A 1 10.62 11.00 9.09
CA MET A 1 10.39 10.01 8.02
C MET A 1 9.98 8.73 8.72
N GLY A 2 8.68 8.49 8.87
CA GLY A 2 8.17 7.30 9.54
C GLY A 2 7.20 6.60 8.61
N VAL A 3 7.72 5.83 7.66
CA VAL A 3 6.90 4.98 6.79
C VAL A 3 6.97 3.57 7.35
N THR A 4 5.82 2.99 7.70
CA THR A 4 5.72 1.61 8.17
C THR A 4 4.94 0.81 7.14
N ILE A 5 5.48 -0.31 6.67
CA ILE A 5 4.81 -1.15 5.67
C ILE A 5 4.72 -2.56 6.23
N GLU A 6 3.50 -3.08 6.34
CA GLU A 6 3.21 -4.41 6.86
C GLU A 6 2.56 -5.25 5.77
N LEU A 7 3.24 -6.34 5.41
CA LEU A 7 2.80 -7.26 4.37
C LEU A 7 2.51 -8.63 5.00
N GLN A 8 1.28 -9.13 4.82
CA GLN A 8 0.85 -10.41 5.38
C GLN A 8 0.26 -11.32 4.31
N ASN A 9 0.58 -12.61 4.33
CA ASN A 9 -0.02 -13.62 3.43
C ASN A 9 0.18 -13.41 1.92
N LEU A 10 1.17 -12.63 1.47
CA LEU A 10 1.54 -12.53 0.04
C LEU A 10 2.30 -13.77 -0.48
N GLY A 11 2.97 -14.51 0.41
CA GLY A 11 3.71 -15.74 0.08
C GLY A 11 5.06 -15.55 -0.63
N ASP A 12 5.23 -14.48 -1.40
CA ASP A 12 6.45 -14.22 -2.18
C ASP A 12 7.31 -13.11 -1.55
N ALA A 13 8.52 -13.48 -1.10
CA ALA A 13 9.42 -12.56 -0.41
C ALA A 13 10.04 -11.50 -1.35
N GLN A 14 10.22 -11.83 -2.62
CA GLN A 14 10.78 -10.91 -3.60
C GLN A 14 9.75 -9.84 -3.95
N LEU A 15 8.52 -10.27 -4.23
CA LEU A 15 7.39 -9.37 -4.45
C LEU A 15 7.15 -8.44 -3.25
N CYS A 16 7.19 -8.99 -2.03
CA CYS A 16 7.09 -8.18 -0.81
C CYS A 16 8.12 -7.06 -0.77
N ARG A 17 9.39 -7.36 -1.07
CA ARG A 17 10.46 -6.34 -1.10
C ARG A 17 10.22 -5.27 -2.15
N GLU A 18 9.77 -5.66 -3.35
CA GLU A 18 9.48 -4.70 -4.42
C GLU A 18 8.32 -3.78 -4.06
N ILE A 19 7.25 -4.32 -3.45
CA ILE A 19 6.12 -3.54 -2.97
C ILE A 19 6.56 -2.56 -1.89
N ILE A 20 7.32 -3.04 -0.89
CA ILE A 20 7.85 -2.20 0.19
C ILE A 20 8.66 -1.05 -0.39
N ALA A 21 9.64 -1.33 -1.25
CA ALA A 21 10.50 -0.30 -1.82
C ALA A 21 9.71 0.74 -2.62
N ASN A 22 8.73 0.30 -3.43
CA ASN A 22 7.91 1.20 -4.24
C ASN A 22 6.98 2.10 -3.40
N VAL A 23 6.33 1.52 -2.39
CA VAL A 23 5.42 2.24 -1.48
C VAL A 23 6.22 3.17 -0.57
N GLU A 24 7.32 2.69 0.01
CA GLU A 24 8.21 3.48 0.85
C GLU A 24 8.74 4.69 0.10
N HIS A 25 9.25 4.50 -1.13
CA HIS A 25 9.72 5.59 -1.95
C HIS A 25 8.62 6.61 -2.28
N ALA A 26 7.38 6.15 -2.53
CA ALA A 26 6.25 7.02 -2.83
C ALA A 26 5.77 7.83 -1.60
N LEU A 27 5.82 7.23 -0.42
CA LEU A 27 5.44 7.88 0.84
C LEU A 27 6.57 8.70 1.44
N SER A 28 7.83 8.39 1.13
CA SER A 28 8.98 9.19 1.54
C SER A 28 8.93 10.60 0.97
N ASP A 29 8.22 10.81 -0.15
CA ASP A 29 7.93 12.14 -0.71
C ASP A 29 6.85 12.89 0.10
N LYS A 30 6.00 12.16 0.84
CA LYS A 30 4.94 12.73 1.66
C LYS A 30 5.44 13.11 3.06
N ARG A 31 5.01 14.28 3.53
CA ARG A 31 5.23 14.66 4.93
C ARG A 31 4.28 13.89 5.85
N GLY A 32 4.78 13.45 6.99
CA GLY A 32 3.99 12.77 8.02
C GLY A 32 4.46 11.35 8.33
N GLU A 33 3.79 10.73 9.29
CA GLU A 33 3.91 9.30 9.58
C GLU A 33 2.84 8.56 8.77
N TRP A 34 3.28 7.64 7.93
CA TRP A 34 2.40 6.88 7.04
C TRP A 34 2.56 5.40 7.35
N ARG A 35 1.45 4.68 7.39
CA ARG A 35 1.45 3.22 7.55
C ARG A 35 0.64 2.58 6.44
N VAL A 36 1.18 1.52 5.85
CA VAL A 36 0.50 0.77 4.80
C VAL A 36 0.47 -0.69 5.19
N PHE A 37 -0.73 -1.23 5.30
CA PHE A 37 -0.97 -2.64 5.56
C PHE A 37 -1.50 -3.29 4.31
N ILE A 38 -0.90 -4.40 3.88
CA ILE A 38 -1.39 -5.21 2.77
C ILE A 38 -1.50 -6.65 3.25
N ALA A 39 -2.74 -7.12 3.34
CA ALA A 39 -3.06 -8.50 3.68
C ALA A 39 -3.55 -9.23 2.43
N GLY A 40 -2.72 -10.14 1.93
CA GLY A 40 -3.14 -11.07 0.89
C GLY A 40 -4.13 -12.10 1.43
N SER A 41 -5.09 -12.49 0.60
CA SER A 41 -5.90 -13.68 0.88
C SER A 41 -5.29 -14.88 0.16
N ARG A 42 -5.20 -16.02 0.86
CA ARG A 42 -4.85 -17.30 0.25
C ARG A 42 -6.04 -17.98 -0.43
N ALA A 43 -7.26 -17.61 -0.03
CA ALA A 43 -8.50 -18.18 -0.54
C ALA A 43 -9.03 -17.41 -1.75
N SER A 44 -8.64 -16.15 -1.91
CA SER A 44 -9.07 -15.28 -2.99
C SER A 44 -7.88 -14.47 -3.50
N GLU A 45 -7.90 -14.13 -4.78
CA GLU A 45 -6.94 -13.18 -5.37
C GLU A 45 -7.26 -11.73 -4.96
N ASN A 46 -7.93 -11.51 -3.83
CA ASN A 46 -8.25 -10.20 -3.31
C ASN A 46 -7.32 -9.90 -2.15
N TRP A 47 -6.53 -8.85 -2.28
CA TRP A 47 -5.71 -8.35 -1.18
C TRP A 47 -6.37 -7.14 -0.56
N GLU A 48 -6.33 -7.05 0.74
CA GLU A 48 -6.81 -5.87 1.46
C GLU A 48 -5.64 -4.94 1.72
N MET A 49 -5.75 -3.71 1.25
CA MET A 49 -4.77 -2.65 1.45
C MET A 49 -5.38 -1.56 2.33
N ARG A 50 -4.75 -1.25 3.45
CA ARG A 50 -5.12 -0.14 4.33
C ARG A 50 -3.97 0.86 4.39
N VAL A 51 -4.28 2.13 4.20
CA VAL A 51 -3.36 3.26 4.28
C VAL A 51 -3.79 4.13 5.44
N GLU A 52 -2.92 4.29 6.40
CA GLU A 52 -3.07 5.17 7.55
C GLU A 52 -2.07 6.33 7.46
N GLY A 53 -2.51 7.51 7.85
CA GLY A 53 -1.71 8.72 7.75
C GLY A 53 -1.93 9.67 8.93
N PRO A 54 -1.23 10.81 8.93
CA PRO A 54 -1.39 11.82 9.97
C PRO A 54 -2.83 12.37 9.97
N ASN A 55 -3.28 12.89 11.11
CA ASN A 55 -4.64 13.42 11.33
C ASN A 55 -5.75 12.35 11.31
N SER A 56 -5.47 11.15 11.82
CA SER A 56 -6.41 10.01 11.80
C SER A 56 -6.89 9.66 10.39
N PHE A 57 -6.05 9.90 9.39
CA PHE A 57 -6.35 9.54 8.03
C PHE A 57 -6.31 8.02 7.91
N GLU A 58 -7.38 7.44 7.38
CA GLU A 58 -7.46 6.00 7.12
C GLU A 58 -8.26 5.73 5.86
N ARG A 59 -7.70 4.90 4.99
CA ARG A 59 -8.36 4.40 3.78
C ARG A 59 -8.08 2.93 3.59
N THR A 60 -9.13 2.16 3.46
CA THR A 60 -9.06 0.74 3.07
C THR A 60 -9.49 0.59 1.62
N TYR A 61 -8.80 -0.28 0.90
CA TYR A 61 -9.01 -0.58 -0.50
C TYR A 61 -8.80 -2.07 -0.75
N THR A 62 -9.61 -2.67 -1.63
CA THR A 62 -9.45 -4.07 -2.00
C THR A 62 -8.80 -4.15 -3.37
N LEU A 63 -7.58 -4.67 -3.42
CA LEU A 63 -6.84 -4.95 -4.65
C LEU A 63 -7.39 -6.24 -5.27
N GLY A 64 -7.81 -6.19 -6.52
CA GLY A 64 -8.25 -7.34 -7.30
C GLY A 64 -7.12 -7.90 -8.16
N GLY A 65 -6.73 -9.15 -7.93
CA GLY A 65 -5.73 -9.85 -8.73
C GLY A 65 -6.08 -9.95 -10.21
N ALA A 66 -7.37 -10.09 -10.55
CA ALA A 66 -7.85 -10.13 -11.93
C ALA A 66 -7.56 -8.83 -12.72
N ALA A 67 -7.42 -7.70 -12.04
CA ALA A 67 -7.07 -6.42 -12.65
C ALA A 67 -5.55 -6.20 -12.76
N GLY A 68 -4.73 -7.17 -12.28
CA GLY A 68 -3.27 -7.04 -12.24
C GLY A 68 -2.78 -6.08 -11.16
N GLU A 69 -3.62 -5.77 -10.17
CA GLU A 69 -3.33 -4.80 -9.10
C GLU A 69 -2.34 -5.33 -8.06
N HIS A 70 -1.93 -6.60 -8.15
CA HIS A 70 -0.87 -7.19 -7.33
C HIS A 70 0.55 -6.76 -7.76
N LYS A 71 0.67 -6.01 -8.86
CA LYS A 71 1.96 -5.49 -9.30
C LYS A 71 2.43 -4.35 -8.38
N PRO A 72 3.72 -4.29 -8.01
CA PRO A 72 4.24 -3.26 -7.12
C PRO A 72 4.00 -1.83 -7.64
N GLU A 73 4.11 -1.62 -8.95
CA GLU A 73 3.83 -0.33 -9.59
C GLU A 73 2.36 0.09 -9.48
N ALA A 74 1.43 -0.87 -9.60
CA ALA A 74 0.00 -0.61 -9.48
C ALA A 74 -0.36 -0.25 -8.04
N ILE A 75 0.14 -1.02 -7.07
CA ILE A 75 -0.04 -0.75 -5.63
C ILE A 75 0.46 0.64 -5.28
N ARG A 76 1.68 0.99 -5.72
CA ARG A 76 2.25 2.33 -5.51
C ARG A 76 1.32 3.43 -6.02
N ARG A 77 0.81 3.27 -7.24
CA ARG A 77 -0.08 4.24 -7.87
C ARG A 77 -1.39 4.37 -7.10
N LEU A 78 -1.98 3.25 -6.67
CA LEU A 78 -3.21 3.22 -5.88
C LEU A 78 -3.02 3.88 -4.52
N VAL A 79 -1.92 3.60 -3.80
CA VAL A 79 -1.58 4.29 -2.54
C VAL A 79 -1.54 5.80 -2.75
N LEU A 80 -0.87 6.28 -3.80
CA LEU A 80 -0.79 7.71 -4.12
C LEU A 80 -2.15 8.32 -4.50
N GLN A 81 -3.04 7.54 -5.11
CA GLN A 81 -4.41 7.99 -5.42
C GLN A 81 -5.32 8.02 -4.19
N LEU A 82 -5.11 7.12 -3.24
CA LEU A 82 -5.86 7.06 -1.99
C LEU A 82 -5.48 8.19 -1.05
N ILE A 83 -4.20 8.56 -1.03
CA ILE A 83 -3.72 9.68 -0.24
C ILE A 83 -4.18 10.98 -0.90
N PRO A 84 -4.90 11.85 -0.18
CA PRO A 84 -5.25 13.15 -0.72
C PRO A 84 -3.96 13.88 -1.11
N ALA A 85 -3.82 14.23 -2.39
CA ALA A 85 -2.88 15.26 -2.81
C ALA A 85 -3.32 16.51 -2.06
N GLY A 86 -2.57 16.89 -1.02
CA GLY A 86 -3.01 17.81 0.02
C GLY A 86 -3.90 18.94 -0.53
N SER A 87 -5.07 19.08 0.10
CA SER A 87 -5.80 20.33 0.12
C SER A 87 -4.80 21.42 0.46
N SER A 88 -4.45 22.21 -0.55
CA SER A 88 -3.57 23.36 -0.42
C SER A 88 -4.26 24.47 0.36
#